data_AF-A0A1J4XP14-F1
#
_entry.id   AF-A0A1J4XP14-F1
#
_cell.length_a   1.000
_cell.length_b   1.000
_cell.length_c   1.000
_cell.angle_alpha   90.00
_cell.angle_beta   90.00
_cell.angle_gamma   90.00
#
_symmetry.space_group_name_H-M   'P 1'
#
loop_
_entity.id
_entity.type
_entity.pdbx_description
1 polymer ?
#
loop_
_entity_poly.entity_id
_entity_poly.type
_entity_poly.pdbx_seq_one_letter_code
_entity_poly.pdbx_strand_id
1 'polypeptide(L)' 'MFGLGTTELMLILVIVIVLFGANKLPALGSGIGKAIKGFRSSMKDDEPSAKGDDAPRMTQAAAPQPPVRTPSDEKTTPSA' A
#
# COMPACT_ATOMS: atom_id res chain seq x y z
N MET A 1 -38.92 7.95 9.20
CA MET A 1 -37.81 7.14 9.75
C MET A 1 -36.52 7.83 9.36
N PHE A 2 -35.83 8.44 10.32
CA PHE A 2 -34.60 9.20 10.14
C PHE A 2 -33.48 8.22 9.78
N GLY A 3 -33.43 7.82 8.50
CA GLY A 3 -32.36 6.97 8.00
C GLY A 3 -31.09 7.80 7.97
N LEU A 4 -30.09 7.39 8.74
CA LEU A 4 -28.74 7.92 8.60
C LEU A 4 -28.26 7.52 7.20
N GLY A 5 -28.52 8.39 6.23
CA GLY A 5 -28.09 8.22 4.86
C GLY A 5 -26.61 8.46 4.72
N THR A 6 -26.09 8.15 3.55
CA THR A 6 -24.72 8.50 3.15
C THR A 6 -24.45 10.00 3.29
N THR A 7 -25.47 10.85 3.07
CA THR A 7 -25.37 12.30 3.21
C THR A 7 -25.18 12.74 4.66
N GLU A 8 -26.01 12.25 5.60
CA GLU A 8 -25.88 12.56 7.02
C GLU A 8 -24.54 12.07 7.58
N LEU A 9 -24.09 10.87 7.17
CA LEU A 9 -22.80 10.33 7.58
C LEU A 9 -21.63 11.22 7.10
N MET A 10 -21.72 11.75 5.87
CA MET A 10 -20.74 12.70 5.35
C MET A 10 -20.74 14.02 6.13
N LEU A 11 -21.92 14.54 6.50
CA LEU A 11 -22.01 15.76 7.31
C LEU A 11 -21.33 15.57 8.68
N ILE A 12 -21.58 14.44 9.34
CA ILE A 12 -20.94 14.09 10.62
C ILE A 12 -19.42 13.94 10.45
N LEU A 13 -18.98 13.27 9.37
CA LEU A 13 -17.57 13.11 9.07
C LEU A 13 -16.85 14.46 8.90
N VAL A 14 -17.49 15.42 8.22
CA VAL A 14 -16.95 16.78 8.06
C VAL A 14 -16.79 17.46 9.42
N ILE A 15 -17.79 17.37 10.30
CA ILE A 15 -17.71 17.94 11.65
C ILE A 15 -16.55 17.31 12.44
N VAL A 16 -16.40 15.98 12.40
CA VAL A 16 -15.30 15.27 13.05
C VAL A 16 -13.95 15.73 12.51
N ILE A 17 -13.82 15.90 11.19
CA ILE A 17 -12.59 16.42 10.57
C ILE A 17 -12.28 17.84 11.05
N VAL A 18 -13.28 18.69 11.22
CA VAL A 18 -13.07 20.07 11.72
C VAL A 18 -12.61 20.05 13.19
N LEU A 19 -13.20 19.19 14.03
CA LEU A 19 -12.85 19.11 15.46
C LEU A 19 -11.46 18.51 15.70
N PHE A 20 -11.16 17.39 15.04
CA PHE A 20 -9.91 16.65 15.25
C PHE A 20 -8.78 17.08 14.28
N GLY A 21 -9.13 17.76 13.18
CA GLY A 21 -8.24 18.11 12.09
C GLY A 21 -8.05 16.96 11.09
N ALA A 22 -7.96 17.31 9.80
CA ALA A 22 -7.78 16.36 8.69
C ALA A 22 -6.51 15.50 8.81
N ASN A 23 -5.51 15.92 9.59
CA ASN A 23 -4.27 15.17 9.79
C ASN A 23 -4.39 14.04 10.84
N LYS A 24 -5.38 14.08 11.74
CA LYS A 24 -5.49 13.09 12.83
C LYS A 24 -6.29 11.86 12.42
N LEU A 25 -7.31 12.02 11.57
CA LEU A 25 -8.13 10.89 11.08
C LEU A 25 -7.31 9.84 10.31
N PRO A 26 -6.44 10.20 9.34
CA PRO A 26 -5.63 9.22 8.60
C PRO A 26 -4.59 8.54 9.48
N ALA A 27 -4.02 9.26 10.46
CA ALA A 27 -3.06 8.70 11.41
C ALA A 27 -3.70 7.62 12.28
N LEU A 28 -4.91 7.88 12.82
CA LEU A 28 -5.68 6.90 13.59
C LEU A 28 -6.19 5.75 12.69
N GLY A 29 -6.71 6.09 11.51
CA GLY A 29 -7.22 5.12 10.54
C GLY A 29 -6.16 4.15 10.02
N SER A 30 -4.90 4.59 9.88
CA SER A 30 -3.80 3.71 9.45
C SER A 30 -3.51 2.60 10.48
N GLY A 31 -3.59 2.90 11.77
CA GLY A 31 -3.41 1.90 12.83
C GLY A 31 -4.58 0.91 12.88
N ILE A 32 -5.81 1.45 12.89
CA ILE A 32 -7.04 0.66 12.92
C ILE A 32 -7.17 -0.22 11.66
N GLY A 33 -6.85 0.34 10.48
CA GLY A 33 -6.91 -0.36 9.21
C GLY A 33 -5.94 -1.54 9.13
N LYS A 34 -4.71 -1.38 9.65
CA LYS A 34 -3.75 -2.50 9.76
C LYS A 34 -4.26 -3.58 10.70
N ALA A 35 -4.86 -3.22 11.83
CA ALA A 35 -5.44 -4.18 12.78
C ALA A 35 -6.62 -4.95 12.16
N ILE A 36 -7.56 -4.25 11.51
CA ILE A 36 -8.70 -4.87 10.82
C ILE A 36 -8.23 -5.77 9.68
N LYS A 37 -7.22 -5.34 8.91
CA LYS A 37 -6.63 -6.12 7.82
C LYS A 37 -5.99 -7.42 8.33
N GLY A 38 -5.19 -7.34 9.39
CA GLY A 38 -4.61 -8.51 10.04
C GLY A 38 -5.69 -9.46 10.56
N PHE A 39 -6.68 -8.92 11.26
CA PHE A 39 -7.83 -9.69 11.75
C PHE A 39 -8.58 -10.41 10.64
N ARG A 40 -8.86 -9.72 9.52
CA ARG A 40 -9.55 -10.31 8.37
C ARG A 40 -8.70 -11.34 7.63
N SER A 41 -7.38 -11.17 7.60
CA SER A 41 -6.46 -12.16 7.03
C SER A 41 -6.47 -13.45 7.85
N SER A 42 -6.33 -13.36 9.17
CA SER A 42 -6.35 -14.53 10.06
C SER A 42 -7.70 -15.26 10.01
N MET A 43 -8.82 -14.53 9.95
CA MET A 43 -10.14 -15.15 9.78
C MET A 43 -10.33 -15.84 8.43
N LYS A 44 -9.62 -15.40 7.39
CA LYS A 44 -9.68 -16.01 6.06
C LYS A 44 -8.77 -17.22 5.92
N ASP A 45 -7.66 -17.27 6.66
CA ASP A 45 -6.72 -18.40 6.64
C ASP A 45 -7.32 -19.68 7.29
N ASP A 46 -8.35 -19.54 8.13
CA ASP A 46 -9.15 -20.66 8.67
C ASP A 46 -10.19 -21.22 7.66
N GLU A 47 -10.41 -20.57 6.51
CA GLU A 47 -11.33 -21.02 5.45
C GLU A 47 -10.52 -21.51 4.23
N PRO A 48 -10.63 -22.79 3.81
CA PRO A 48 -9.83 -23.33 2.72
C PRO A 48 -10.37 -22.87 1.36
N SER A 49 -10.06 -21.63 0.96
CA SER A 49 -9.82 -21.16 -0.42
C SER A 49 -10.20 -19.69 -0.59
N ALA A 50 -9.20 -18.82 -0.80
CA ALA A 50 -9.15 -17.84 -1.90
C ALA A 50 -7.94 -16.91 -1.70
N LYS A 51 -6.82 -17.24 -2.37
CA LYS A 51 -5.69 -16.33 -2.59
C LYS A 51 -6.13 -15.11 -3.39
N GLY A 52 -5.63 -13.94 -3.02
CA GLY A 52 -5.41 -12.84 -3.94
C GLY A 52 -5.77 -11.47 -3.39
N ASP A 53 -4.77 -10.75 -2.87
CA ASP A 53 -4.36 -9.42 -3.36
C ASP A 53 -3.70 -8.59 -2.25
N ASP A 54 -2.43 -8.92 -1.96
CA ASP A 54 -1.54 -8.02 -1.23
C ASP A 54 -0.10 -8.22 -1.67
N ALA A 55 0.16 -7.91 -2.94
CA ALA A 55 1.49 -7.52 -3.37
C ALA A 55 1.57 -5.98 -3.27
N PRO A 56 2.41 -5.39 -2.40
CA PRO A 56 2.78 -4.01 -2.59
C PRO A 56 3.65 -3.95 -3.86
N ARG A 57 3.03 -3.66 -5.01
CA ARG A 57 3.74 -2.99 -6.10
C ARG A 57 4.07 -1.59 -5.61
N MET A 58 5.18 -1.50 -4.87
CA MET A 58 5.96 -0.29 -4.85
C MET A 58 6.23 0.09 -6.30
N THR A 59 5.88 1.31 -6.66
CA THR A 59 6.14 1.96 -7.94
C THR A 59 7.59 1.74 -8.38
N GLN A 60 7.84 0.67 -9.14
CA GLN A 60 8.94 0.64 -10.09
C GLN A 60 8.41 1.17 -11.41
N ALA A 61 8.30 2.50 -11.47
CA ALA A 61 8.17 3.25 -12.70
C ALA A 61 9.48 4.01 -12.94
N ALA A 62 10.48 3.28 -13.41
CA ALA A 62 11.59 3.81 -14.21
C ALA A 62 12.04 2.68 -15.16
N ALA A 63 11.33 2.64 -16.29
CA ALA A 63 11.49 1.98 -17.59
C ALA A 63 12.41 0.73 -17.83
N PRO A 64 12.03 -0.15 -18.80
CA PRO A 64 12.79 -1.34 -19.20
C PRO A 64 13.81 -1.10 -20.34
N GLN A 65 14.99 -1.73 -20.18
CA GLN A 65 15.93 -2.32 -21.19
C GLN A 65 16.92 -1.40 -21.92
N PRO A 66 18.10 -1.90 -22.40
CA PRO A 66 18.56 -3.30 -22.50
C PRO A 66 19.96 -3.62 -21.91
N PRO A 67 20.29 -4.91 -21.72
CA PRO A 67 21.63 -5.38 -21.36
C PRO A 67 22.53 -5.35 -22.60
N VAL A 68 23.49 -4.43 -22.65
CA VAL A 68 24.56 -4.47 -23.66
C VAL A 68 25.90 -4.54 -22.95
N ARG A 69 26.55 -5.67 -23.21
CA ARG A 69 27.84 -6.13 -22.73
C ARG A 69 28.92 -5.07 -22.89
N THR A 70 29.71 -4.84 -21.85
CA THR A 70 31.14 -4.57 -22.02
C THR A 70 31.89 -5.75 -21.41
N PRO A 71 32.50 -6.64 -22.21
CA PRO A 71 33.57 -7.48 -21.74
C PRO A 71 34.80 -6.57 -21.62
N SER A 72 35.02 -5.96 -20.45
CA SER A 72 36.21 -5.13 -20.22
C SER A 72 37.38 -5.91 -19.62
N ASP A 73 37.35 -7.24 -19.64
CA ASP A 73 38.48 -8.10 -19.27
C ASP A 73 38.99 -8.87 -20.49
N GLU A 74 39.43 -8.14 -21.51
CA GLU A 74 40.35 -8.67 -22.52
C GLU A 74 41.79 -8.29 -22.16
N LYS A 75 42.39 -9.20 -21.39
CA LYS A 75 43.80 -9.60 -21.32
C LYS A 75 44.80 -8.85 -22.22
N THR A 76 46.01 -8.65 -21.65
CA THR A 76 47.34 -8.36 -22.27
C THR A 76 47.75 -6.90 -22.06
N THR A 77 48.65 -6.57 -21.13
CA THR A 77 50.11 -6.63 -21.36
C THR A 77 50.86 -6.29 -20.05
N PRO A 78 51.84 -7.08 -19.57
CA PRO A 78 52.91 -6.56 -18.73
C PRO A 78 53.99 -5.97 -19.65
N SER A 79 54.23 -4.67 -19.58
CA SER A 79 55.39 -4.05 -20.23
C SER A 79 55.84 -2.85 -19.40
N ALA A 80 56.78 -3.11 -18.49
CA ALA A 80 57.85 -2.23 -18.02
C ALA A 80 58.67 -3.00 -16.98
#